data_AF-A0AAV1YPP9-F1
#
_entry.id   AF-A0AAV1YPP9-F1
#
_cell.length_a   1.000
_cell.length_b   1.000
_cell.length_c   1.000
_cell.angle_alpha   90.00
_cell.angle_beta   90.00
_cell.angle_gamma   90.00
#
_symmetry.space_group_name_H-M   'P 1'
#
loop_
_entity.id
_entity.type
_entity.pdbx_description
1 polymer ?
#
loop_
_entity_poly.entity_id
_entity_poly.type
_entity_poly.pdbx_seq_one_letter_code
_entity_poly.pdbx_strand_id
1 'polypeptide(L)'
;MLAQEMTSALLLLFTLSPLLYQTGVLAQEEECDDSAMRRCRREGLEAIDGRGDKDSCKTIRKNFDCLLWQTSMCLDKDEQDDNRESITKMWRYLQSFCESEGSWYTKSCFQREDVKRCESLLPARGYSIDTTSCRSFSSFRDCVSSVVMEDCSASDRRLYGTYLMEKGQQRAWNCPRSTRSPNSAPLAAQDVTDVASYGSCSLDARSDLEECRTNFYSAQREARNRNDSDMRHHGTCCALVHYEECVKKTMSSWCGDTSRAKTETRNMIADMKERFPNHSCEDHTETECSSAPAMLVVTGLPFVTMLFLLFLQRSIL
;
A
#
# COMPACT_ATOMS: atom_id res chain seq x y z
N MET A 1 0.43 -20.32 -71.76
CA MET A 1 1.26 -20.49 -70.54
C MET A 1 1.41 -19.22 -69.69
N LEU A 2 0.93 -18.04 -70.11
CA LEU A 2 0.99 -16.81 -69.28
C LEU A 2 -0.15 -16.64 -68.27
N ALA A 3 -1.25 -17.39 -68.39
CA ALA A 3 -2.41 -17.25 -67.51
C ALA A 3 -2.31 -17.99 -66.17
N GLN A 4 -1.32 -18.88 -66.01
CA GLN A 4 -1.21 -19.75 -64.83
C GLN A 4 -0.25 -19.20 -63.77
N GLU A 5 0.59 -18.22 -64.11
CA GLU A 5 1.49 -17.58 -63.14
C GLU A 5 0.84 -16.42 -62.39
N MET A 6 -0.20 -15.78 -62.95
CA MET A 6 -0.88 -14.66 -62.27
C MET A 6 -1.75 -15.09 -61.08
N THR A 7 -2.29 -16.31 -61.06
CA THR A 7 -3.16 -16.79 -59.97
C THR A 7 -2.39 -17.17 -58.72
N SER A 8 -1.12 -17.59 -58.83
CA SER A 8 -0.29 -17.91 -57.64
C SER A 8 0.19 -16.66 -56.90
N ALA A 9 0.45 -15.56 -57.61
CA ALA A 9 0.87 -14.31 -56.98
C ALA A 9 -0.26 -13.63 -56.16
N LEU A 10 -1.51 -13.74 -56.63
CA LEU A 10 -2.68 -13.17 -55.94
C LEU A 10 -3.05 -13.94 -54.66
N LEU A 11 -2.86 -15.26 -54.62
CA LEU A 11 -3.11 -16.08 -53.42
C LEU A 11 -2.12 -15.81 -52.29
N LEU A 12 -0.87 -15.44 -52.60
CA LEU A 12 0.14 -15.05 -51.60
C LEU A 12 -0.13 -13.67 -50.97
N LEU A 13 -0.76 -12.74 -51.70
CA LEU A 13 -1.12 -11.42 -51.17
C LEU A 13 -2.30 -11.49 -50.19
N PHE A 14 -3.23 -12.43 -50.38
CA PHE A 14 -4.37 -12.60 -49.46
C PHE A 14 -4.02 -13.36 -48.16
N THR A 15 -3.01 -14.23 -48.16
CA THR A 15 -2.59 -14.96 -46.95
C THR A 15 -1.66 -14.16 -46.03
N LEU A 16 -1.02 -13.10 -46.54
CA LEU A 16 -0.16 -12.20 -45.74
C LEU A 16 -0.94 -11.01 -45.13
N SER A 17 -2.16 -10.74 -45.60
CA SER A 17 -2.99 -9.62 -45.11
C SER A 17 -3.47 -9.74 -43.64
N PRO A 18 -3.80 -10.92 -43.07
CA PRO A 18 -4.24 -11.00 -41.67
C PRO A 18 -3.08 -10.94 -40.65
N LEU A 19 -1.82 -11.15 -41.06
CA LEU A 19 -0.66 -11.07 -40.17
C LEU A 19 -0.22 -9.62 -39.88
N LEU A 20 -0.61 -8.65 -40.72
CA LEU A 20 -0.32 -7.23 -40.50
C LEU A 20 -1.37 -6.52 -39.63
N TYR A 21 -2.50 -7.15 -39.33
CA TYR A 21 -3.55 -6.57 -38.48
C TYR A 21 -3.40 -6.89 -36.98
N GLN A 22 -2.44 -7.74 -36.58
CA GLN A 22 -2.24 -8.11 -35.16
C GLN A 22 -1.09 -7.41 -34.46
N THR A 23 -0.27 -6.61 -35.15
CA THR A 23 0.85 -5.88 -34.52
C THR A 23 0.49 -4.47 -34.03
N GLY A 24 -0.79 -4.09 -34.07
CA GLY A 24 -1.28 -2.78 -33.67
C GLY A 24 -1.69 -2.63 -32.19
N VAL A 25 -1.26 -3.52 -31.29
CA VAL A 25 -1.40 -3.32 -29.82
C VAL A 25 -0.07 -2.79 -29.26
N LEU A 26 0.55 -1.85 -29.99
CA LEU A 26 1.65 -1.06 -29.46
C LEU A 26 1.02 0.09 -28.70
N ALA A 27 1.21 0.06 -27.37
CA ALA A 27 1.02 1.14 -26.42
C ALA A 27 0.33 2.37 -27.01
N GLN A 28 -1.01 2.41 -26.91
CA GLN A 28 -1.71 3.68 -27.02
C GLN A 28 -1.08 4.56 -25.95
N GLU A 29 -0.31 5.55 -26.38
CA GLU A 29 0.08 6.68 -25.54
C GLU A 29 -1.25 7.31 -25.15
N GLU A 30 -1.78 6.88 -24.01
CA GLU A 30 -3.07 7.31 -23.52
C GLU A 30 -2.92 8.82 -23.33
N GLU A 31 -3.67 9.63 -24.08
CA GLU A 31 -3.66 11.07 -23.88
C GLU A 31 -4.41 11.41 -22.59
N CYS A 32 -4.05 12.54 -21.99
CA CYS A 32 -4.78 13.06 -20.85
C CYS A 32 -6.19 13.45 -21.27
N ASP A 33 -7.18 12.74 -20.74
CA ASP A 33 -8.59 12.91 -21.09
C ASP A 33 -9.45 12.85 -19.81
N ASP A 34 -9.95 14.01 -19.40
CA ASP A 34 -10.87 14.16 -18.26
C ASP A 34 -12.08 13.24 -18.37
N SER A 35 -12.56 12.99 -19.59
CA SER A 35 -13.71 12.13 -19.81
C SER A 35 -13.38 10.66 -19.57
N ALA A 36 -12.19 10.21 -19.98
CA ALA A 36 -11.66 8.88 -19.68
C ALA A 36 -11.47 8.72 -18.17
N MET A 37 -10.88 9.70 -17.49
CA MET A 37 -10.68 9.65 -16.04
C MET A 37 -12.01 9.55 -15.28
N ARG A 38 -12.97 10.44 -15.57
CA ARG A 38 -14.31 10.40 -14.95
C ARG A 38 -15.03 9.08 -15.21
N ARG A 39 -14.88 8.52 -16.42
CA ARG A 39 -15.42 7.20 -16.77
C ARG A 39 -14.77 6.10 -15.92
N CYS A 40 -13.44 6.07 -15.82
CA CYS A 40 -12.72 5.07 -15.05
C CYS A 40 -13.09 5.14 -13.56
N ARG A 41 -13.17 6.35 -12.99
CA ARG A 41 -13.68 6.55 -11.63
C ARG A 41 -15.10 6.02 -11.45
N ARG A 42 -16.04 6.42 -12.32
CA ARG A 42 -17.45 6.03 -12.21
C ARG A 42 -17.63 4.52 -12.36
N GLU A 43 -17.14 3.92 -13.44
CA GLU A 43 -17.30 2.49 -13.71
C GLU A 43 -16.60 1.64 -12.65
N GLY A 44 -15.46 2.10 -12.14
CA GLY A 44 -14.74 1.45 -11.05
C GLY A 44 -15.52 1.42 -9.74
N LEU A 45 -16.14 2.54 -9.37
CA LEU A 45 -16.95 2.66 -8.15
C LEU A 45 -18.30 1.94 -8.28
N GLU A 46 -18.96 2.05 -9.43
CA GLU A 46 -20.19 1.31 -9.72
C GLU A 46 -19.98 -0.20 -9.66
N ALA A 47 -18.83 -0.70 -10.13
CA ALA A 47 -18.48 -2.12 -10.06
C ALA A 47 -18.23 -2.61 -8.62
N ILE A 48 -17.85 -1.73 -7.68
CA ILE A 48 -17.74 -2.06 -6.25
C ILE A 48 -19.13 -2.21 -5.63
N ASP A 49 -20.05 -1.33 -5.99
CA ASP A 49 -21.42 -1.31 -5.45
C ASP A 49 -22.30 -2.40 -6.09
N GLY A 50 -21.96 -2.81 -7.31
CA GLY A 50 -22.55 -3.95 -8.02
C GLY A 50 -22.23 -5.27 -7.31
N ARG A 51 -23.23 -5.90 -6.68
CA ARG A 51 -23.06 -7.10 -5.86
C ARG A 51 -22.37 -8.26 -6.61
N GLY A 52 -21.08 -8.46 -6.33
CA GLY A 52 -20.42 -9.76 -6.25
C GLY A 52 -20.31 -10.60 -7.53
N ASP A 53 -20.47 -10.01 -8.71
CA ASP A 53 -20.20 -10.74 -9.95
C ASP A 53 -18.71 -11.08 -10.06
N LYS A 54 -18.36 -12.27 -10.57
CA LYS A 54 -16.96 -12.68 -10.77
C LYS A 54 -16.21 -11.75 -11.73
N ASP A 55 -16.93 -11.06 -12.61
CA ASP A 55 -16.34 -10.08 -13.52
C ASP A 55 -16.10 -8.70 -12.89
N SER A 56 -16.58 -8.46 -11.66
CA SER A 56 -16.38 -7.20 -10.94
C SER A 56 -14.90 -6.91 -10.70
N CYS A 57 -14.13 -7.88 -10.22
CA CYS A 57 -12.71 -7.71 -9.92
C CYS A 57 -11.88 -7.35 -11.16
N LYS A 58 -12.18 -7.94 -12.31
CA LYS A 58 -11.53 -7.59 -13.58
C LYS A 58 -11.86 -6.16 -14.01
N THR A 59 -13.13 -5.76 -13.85
CA THR A 59 -13.60 -4.40 -14.18
C THR A 59 -12.99 -3.36 -13.26
N ILE A 60 -12.97 -3.62 -11.95
CA ILE A 60 -12.36 -2.74 -10.94
C ILE A 60 -10.86 -2.60 -11.21
N ARG A 61 -10.12 -3.69 -11.49
CA ARG A 61 -8.67 -3.62 -11.81
C ARG A 61 -8.41 -2.73 -13.03
N LYS A 62 -9.16 -2.93 -14.11
CA LYS A 62 -9.00 -2.13 -15.34
C LYS A 62 -9.23 -0.64 -15.06
N ASN A 63 -10.31 -0.33 -14.37
CA ASN A 63 -10.68 1.06 -14.05
C ASN A 63 -9.74 1.69 -13.01
N PHE A 64 -9.20 0.88 -12.10
CA PHE A 64 -8.18 1.29 -11.13
C PHE A 64 -6.88 1.68 -11.83
N ASP A 65 -6.37 0.83 -12.71
CA ASP A 65 -5.14 1.11 -13.46
C ASP A 65 -5.29 2.37 -14.32
N CYS A 66 -6.44 2.54 -14.98
CA CYS A 66 -6.77 3.75 -15.73
C CYS A 66 -6.81 5.00 -14.82
N LEU A 67 -7.53 4.95 -13.70
CA LEU A 67 -7.66 6.09 -12.79
C LEU A 67 -6.30 6.47 -12.19
N LEU A 68 -5.51 5.47 -11.79
CA LEU A 68 -4.17 5.66 -11.26
C LEU A 68 -3.26 6.33 -12.30
N TRP A 69 -3.31 5.84 -13.54
CA TRP A 69 -2.55 6.41 -14.65
C TRP A 69 -2.95 7.88 -14.90
N GLN A 70 -4.24 8.14 -15.13
CA GLN A 70 -4.76 9.49 -15.43
C GLN A 70 -4.42 10.48 -14.31
N THR A 71 -4.62 10.08 -13.05
CA THR A 71 -4.30 10.91 -11.87
C THR A 71 -2.81 11.26 -11.82
N SER A 72 -1.94 10.28 -12.04
CA SER A 72 -0.48 10.49 -11.98
C SER A 72 0.11 11.20 -13.21
N MET A 73 -0.66 11.40 -14.27
CA MET A 73 -0.17 11.94 -15.55
C MET A 73 -0.74 13.30 -15.88
N CYS A 74 -2.00 13.51 -15.53
CA CYS A 74 -2.83 14.53 -16.14
C CYS A 74 -3.26 15.61 -15.18
N LEU A 75 -3.22 15.32 -13.87
CA LEU A 75 -3.73 16.19 -12.84
C LEU A 75 -2.61 16.93 -12.12
N ASP A 76 -2.92 18.16 -11.70
CA ASP A 76 -2.12 18.87 -10.72
C ASP A 76 -2.32 18.30 -9.30
N LYS A 77 -1.61 18.85 -8.32
CA LYS A 77 -1.67 18.33 -6.94
C LYS A 77 -3.05 18.44 -6.29
N ASP A 78 -3.78 19.53 -6.56
CA ASP A 78 -5.07 19.77 -5.92
C ASP A 78 -6.11 18.79 -6.47
N GLU A 79 -6.09 18.54 -7.78
CA GLU A 79 -6.96 17.57 -8.44
C GLU A 79 -6.57 16.10 -8.15
N GLN A 80 -5.29 15.82 -7.88
CA GLN A 80 -4.84 14.51 -7.41
C GLN A 80 -5.49 14.13 -6.07
N ASP A 81 -5.62 15.09 -5.15
CA ASP A 81 -6.25 14.88 -3.86
C ASP A 81 -7.75 14.55 -3.98
N ASP A 82 -8.47 15.16 -4.93
CA ASP A 82 -9.89 14.87 -5.23
C ASP A 82 -10.14 13.42 -5.70
N ASN A 83 -9.11 12.77 -6.24
CA ASN A 83 -9.17 11.39 -6.71
C ASN A 83 -8.60 10.39 -5.69
N ARG A 84 -7.92 10.86 -4.64
CA ARG A 84 -7.33 10.04 -3.58
C ARG A 84 -8.33 9.05 -2.97
N GLU A 85 -9.51 9.53 -2.59
CA GLU A 85 -10.53 8.70 -1.94
C GLU A 85 -10.98 7.56 -2.86
N SER A 86 -11.19 7.87 -4.15
CA SER A 86 -11.65 6.88 -5.14
C SER A 86 -10.58 5.83 -5.41
N ILE A 87 -9.33 6.25 -5.63
CA ILE A 87 -8.17 5.34 -5.80
C ILE A 87 -8.03 4.44 -4.58
N THR A 88 -8.08 5.01 -3.37
CA THR A 88 -7.91 4.26 -2.12
C THR A 88 -9.06 3.28 -1.91
N LYS A 89 -10.31 3.67 -2.18
CA LYS A 89 -11.49 2.80 -2.08
C LYS A 89 -11.37 1.60 -3.04
N MET A 90 -11.00 1.85 -4.30
CA MET A 90 -10.79 0.80 -5.31
C MET A 90 -9.66 -0.14 -4.92
N TRP A 91 -8.51 0.39 -4.50
CA TRP A 91 -7.37 -0.41 -4.07
C TRP A 91 -7.70 -1.31 -2.87
N ARG A 92 -8.35 -0.76 -1.83
CA ARG A 92 -8.79 -1.53 -0.65
C ARG A 92 -9.75 -2.65 -1.02
N TYR A 93 -10.68 -2.39 -1.95
CA TYR A 93 -11.59 -3.43 -2.43
C TYR A 93 -10.83 -4.55 -3.15
N LEU A 94 -9.91 -4.20 -4.06
CA LEU A 94 -9.08 -5.17 -4.77
C LEU A 94 -8.28 -6.06 -3.80
N GLN A 95 -7.71 -5.45 -2.75
CA GLN A 95 -6.96 -6.17 -1.72
C GLN A 95 -7.87 -7.09 -0.86
N SER A 96 -9.07 -6.63 -0.52
CA SER A 96 -9.94 -7.36 0.42
C SER A 96 -10.72 -8.48 -0.25
N PHE A 97 -11.16 -8.29 -1.49
CA PHE A 97 -12.13 -9.16 -2.15
C PHE A 97 -11.58 -9.85 -3.40
N CYS A 98 -10.64 -9.23 -4.10
CA CYS A 98 -10.15 -9.74 -5.39
C CYS A 98 -8.85 -10.53 -5.31
N GLU A 99 -8.22 -10.64 -4.13
CA GLU A 99 -6.98 -11.42 -3.95
C GLU A 99 -7.17 -12.92 -4.23
N SER A 100 -8.38 -13.45 -4.05
CA SER A 100 -8.70 -14.86 -4.34
C SER A 100 -8.53 -15.24 -5.82
N GLU A 101 -8.65 -14.27 -6.73
CA GLU A 101 -8.40 -14.45 -8.17
C GLU A 101 -6.91 -14.38 -8.54
N GLY A 102 -6.05 -14.12 -7.56
CA GLY A 102 -4.62 -13.96 -7.71
C GLY A 102 -4.16 -12.55 -7.38
N SER A 103 -3.13 -12.47 -6.54
CA SER A 103 -2.39 -11.24 -6.25
C SER A 103 -1.05 -11.23 -6.98
N TRP A 104 -0.45 -10.05 -7.14
CA TRP A 104 0.84 -9.89 -7.82
C TRP A 104 1.94 -10.73 -7.15
N TYR A 105 1.91 -10.86 -5.82
CA TYR A 105 2.93 -11.58 -5.06
C TYR A 105 2.93 -13.10 -5.31
N THR A 106 1.87 -13.66 -5.91
CA THR A 106 1.82 -15.08 -6.30
C THR A 106 2.25 -15.32 -7.75
N LYS A 107 2.47 -14.26 -8.53
CA LYS A 107 2.86 -14.35 -9.95
C LYS A 107 4.38 -14.34 -10.10
N SER A 108 4.89 -15.27 -10.90
CA SER A 108 6.32 -15.37 -11.19
C SER A 108 6.89 -14.08 -11.79
N CYS A 109 6.11 -13.39 -12.64
CA CYS A 109 6.48 -12.09 -13.24
C CYS A 109 7.05 -11.10 -12.20
N PHE A 110 6.34 -10.86 -11.09
CA PHE A 110 6.75 -9.89 -10.07
C PHE A 110 7.78 -10.45 -9.06
N GLN A 111 8.05 -11.76 -9.11
CA GLN A 111 9.06 -12.42 -8.29
C GLN A 111 10.43 -12.52 -8.99
N ARG A 112 10.53 -12.12 -10.27
CA ARG A 112 11.78 -12.16 -11.03
C ARG A 112 12.83 -11.21 -10.43
N GLU A 113 14.10 -11.57 -10.63
CA GLU A 113 15.24 -10.83 -10.10
C GLU A 113 15.41 -9.44 -10.74
N ASP A 114 14.95 -9.22 -11.96
CA ASP A 114 14.94 -7.91 -12.61
C ASP A 114 13.91 -6.95 -12.00
N VAL A 115 12.68 -7.42 -11.75
CA VAL A 115 11.65 -6.65 -11.02
C VAL A 115 12.15 -6.33 -9.60
N LYS A 116 12.71 -7.31 -8.89
CA LYS A 116 13.32 -7.08 -7.57
C LYS A 116 14.49 -6.10 -7.62
N ARG A 117 15.30 -6.12 -8.67
CA ARG A 117 16.39 -5.15 -8.85
C ARG A 117 15.85 -3.73 -8.99
N CYS A 118 14.73 -3.55 -9.70
CA CYS A 118 14.06 -2.25 -9.77
C CYS A 118 13.63 -1.76 -8.38
N GLU A 119 13.23 -2.64 -7.46
CA GLU A 119 12.84 -2.26 -6.09
C GLU A 119 13.96 -1.57 -5.30
N SER A 120 15.23 -1.76 -5.67
CA SER A 120 16.35 -1.01 -5.07
C SER A 120 16.33 0.49 -5.38
N LEU A 121 15.56 0.90 -6.40
CA LEU A 121 15.34 2.30 -6.77
C LEU A 121 14.23 2.96 -5.95
N LEU A 122 13.48 2.19 -5.14
CA LEU A 122 12.48 2.76 -4.27
C LEU A 122 13.14 3.69 -3.25
N PRO A 123 12.54 4.87 -2.99
CA PRO A 123 13.04 5.73 -1.93
C PRO A 123 13.04 4.99 -0.58
N ALA A 124 13.93 5.38 0.32
CA ALA A 124 13.96 4.82 1.68
C ALA A 124 12.56 4.87 2.30
N ARG A 125 12.18 3.80 3.02
CA ARG A 125 10.85 3.65 3.61
C ARG A 125 10.41 4.94 4.32
N GLY A 126 9.22 5.42 3.96
CA GLY A 126 8.59 6.66 4.42
C GLY A 126 7.46 7.06 3.46
N TYR A 127 6.69 8.08 3.82
CA TYR A 127 5.59 8.63 3.02
C TYR A 127 5.91 10.02 2.44
N SER A 128 7.17 10.45 2.47
CA SER A 128 7.52 11.76 1.92
C SER A 128 7.16 11.80 0.43
N ILE A 129 6.40 12.83 0.05
CA ILE A 129 6.05 13.19 -1.33
C ILE A 129 6.84 14.45 -1.68
N ASP A 130 8.17 14.33 -1.58
CA ASP A 130 9.11 15.36 -1.97
C ASP A 130 9.66 15.07 -3.38
N THR A 131 10.29 16.06 -4.00
CA THR A 131 10.82 15.94 -5.36
C THR A 131 11.80 14.78 -5.51
N THR A 132 12.63 14.53 -4.49
CA THR A 132 13.62 13.44 -4.53
C THR A 132 12.93 12.09 -4.45
N SER A 133 11.98 11.92 -3.52
CA SER A 133 11.23 10.68 -3.40
C SER A 133 10.39 10.37 -4.65
N CYS A 134 9.79 11.40 -5.28
CA CYS A 134 9.06 11.24 -6.53
C CYS A 134 9.96 10.92 -7.74
N ARG A 135 11.18 11.45 -7.78
CA ARG A 135 12.16 11.09 -8.82
C ARG A 135 12.61 9.63 -8.69
N SER A 136 12.91 9.18 -7.47
CA SER A 136 13.25 7.78 -7.19
C SER A 136 12.08 6.85 -7.53
N PHE A 137 10.87 7.20 -7.10
CA PHE A 137 9.67 6.43 -7.44
C PHE A 137 9.40 6.37 -8.94
N SER A 138 9.60 7.47 -9.68
CA SER A 138 9.47 7.46 -11.14
C SER A 138 10.48 6.53 -11.80
N SER A 139 11.74 6.55 -11.34
CA SER A 139 12.79 5.64 -11.83
C SER A 139 12.45 4.17 -11.56
N PHE A 140 11.93 3.87 -10.36
CA PHE A 140 11.38 2.56 -10.02
C PHE A 140 10.25 2.15 -10.96
N ARG A 141 9.23 3.01 -11.12
CA ARG A 141 8.05 2.76 -11.94
C ARG A 141 8.44 2.46 -13.39
N ASP A 142 9.32 3.26 -13.97
CA ASP A 142 9.79 3.10 -15.35
C ASP A 142 10.57 1.80 -15.55
N CYS A 143 11.46 1.47 -14.60
CA CYS A 143 12.21 0.21 -14.58
C CYS A 143 11.27 -1.01 -14.53
N VAL A 144 10.29 -1.01 -13.64
CA VAL A 144 9.32 -2.12 -13.56
C VAL A 144 8.43 -2.14 -14.79
N SER A 145 8.02 -0.98 -15.30
CA SER A 145 7.16 -0.89 -16.49
C SER A 145 7.82 -1.55 -17.70
N SER A 146 9.12 -1.35 -17.94
CA SER A 146 9.79 -1.98 -19.08
C SER A 146 9.77 -3.50 -18.95
N VAL A 147 10.13 -4.04 -17.77
CA VAL A 147 10.13 -5.49 -17.53
C VAL A 147 8.73 -6.10 -17.65
N VAL A 148 7.72 -5.48 -17.03
CA VAL A 148 6.35 -6.00 -17.00
C VAL A 148 5.69 -5.94 -18.38
N MET A 149 5.91 -4.85 -19.13
CA MET A 149 5.27 -4.67 -20.45
C MET A 149 5.96 -5.47 -21.56
N GLU A 150 7.26 -5.74 -21.46
CA GLU A 150 7.98 -6.53 -22.46
C GLU A 150 7.81 -8.02 -22.20
N ASP A 151 8.02 -8.47 -20.97
CA ASP A 151 8.23 -9.90 -20.72
C ASP A 151 7.08 -10.61 -20.01
N CYS A 152 6.16 -9.89 -19.36
CA CYS A 152 5.10 -10.53 -18.59
C CYS A 152 3.85 -10.82 -19.42
N SER A 153 3.08 -11.81 -18.98
CA SER A 153 1.82 -12.19 -19.62
C SER A 153 0.78 -11.06 -19.52
N ALA A 154 -0.16 -11.01 -20.46
CA ALA A 154 -1.24 -10.03 -20.42
C ALA A 154 -2.10 -10.12 -19.14
N SER A 155 -2.20 -11.31 -18.52
CA SER A 155 -2.85 -11.47 -17.21
C SER A 155 -2.05 -10.85 -16.07
N ASP A 156 -0.73 -10.97 -16.07
CA ASP A 156 0.12 -10.42 -15.01
C ASP A 156 0.24 -8.89 -15.13
N ARG A 157 0.25 -8.37 -16.36
CA ARG A 157 0.24 -6.91 -16.62
C ARG A 157 -0.93 -6.19 -15.95
N ARG A 158 -2.08 -6.85 -15.79
CA ARG A 158 -3.27 -6.30 -15.09
C ARG A 158 -3.10 -6.16 -13.58
N LEU A 159 -2.01 -6.67 -13.02
CA LEU A 159 -1.67 -6.52 -11.60
C LEU A 159 -0.61 -5.43 -11.41
N TYR A 160 -0.23 -4.72 -12.47
CA TYR A 160 0.81 -3.71 -12.42
C TYR A 160 0.42 -2.51 -11.55
N GLY A 161 -0.81 -1.98 -11.68
CA GLY A 161 -1.23 -0.84 -10.86
C GLY A 161 -1.32 -1.20 -9.37
N THR A 162 -1.81 -2.39 -9.02
CA THR A 162 -1.84 -2.84 -7.62
C THR A 162 -0.43 -3.07 -7.06
N TYR A 163 0.49 -3.59 -7.87
CA TYR A 163 1.91 -3.68 -7.51
C TYR A 163 2.54 -2.30 -7.24
N LEU A 164 2.32 -1.33 -8.15
CA LEU A 164 2.81 0.05 -7.98
C LEU A 164 2.24 0.69 -6.72
N MET A 165 0.97 0.46 -6.42
CA MET A 165 0.30 1.02 -5.27
C MET A 165 0.80 0.43 -3.95
N GLU A 166 1.11 -0.87 -3.91
CA GLU A 166 1.67 -1.48 -2.71
C GLU A 166 3.11 -1.05 -2.45
N LYS A 167 3.95 -0.99 -3.49
CA LYS A 167 5.37 -0.61 -3.39
C LYS A 167 5.57 0.90 -3.26
N GLY A 168 4.81 1.68 -4.03
CA GLY A 168 4.88 3.13 -4.10
C GLY A 168 4.03 3.87 -3.09
N GLN A 169 2.95 3.23 -2.60
CA GLN A 169 1.98 3.83 -1.70
C GLN A 169 1.41 5.12 -2.31
N GLN A 170 1.32 6.20 -1.52
CA GLN A 170 0.81 7.50 -1.97
C GLN A 170 1.56 8.07 -3.18
N ARG A 171 2.84 7.68 -3.39
CA ARG A 171 3.63 8.12 -4.54
C ARG A 171 3.08 7.62 -5.87
N ALA A 172 2.36 6.50 -5.87
CA ALA A 172 1.81 5.90 -7.08
C ALA A 172 0.86 6.84 -7.83
N TRP A 173 0.13 7.70 -7.10
CA TRP A 173 -0.75 8.71 -7.69
C TRP A 173 -0.29 10.16 -7.48
N ASN A 174 0.49 10.45 -6.43
CA ASN A 174 0.97 11.82 -6.16
C ASN A 174 2.23 12.22 -6.96
N CYS A 175 3.01 11.24 -7.43
CA CYS A 175 4.24 11.54 -8.15
C CYS A 175 3.98 11.52 -9.66
N PRO A 176 4.10 12.68 -10.33
CA PRO A 176 3.87 12.75 -11.77
C PRO A 176 4.81 11.80 -12.50
N ARG A 177 4.43 11.19 -13.64
CA ARG A 177 5.48 10.58 -14.48
C ARG A 177 6.40 11.67 -14.96
N SER A 178 7.68 11.31 -15.00
CA SER A 178 8.63 12.08 -15.77
C SER A 178 8.20 11.95 -17.23
N THR A 179 7.50 12.95 -17.75
CA THR A 179 7.39 13.15 -19.19
C THR A 179 8.82 13.32 -19.66
N ARG A 180 9.42 12.25 -20.21
CA ARG A 180 10.77 12.28 -20.76
C ARG A 180 10.78 13.37 -21.82
N SER A 181 11.19 14.58 -21.44
CA SER A 181 11.63 15.55 -22.42
C SER A 181 12.91 14.96 -23.02
N PRO A 182 12.95 14.65 -24.33
CA PRO A 182 14.09 13.99 -24.95
C PRO A 182 15.39 14.81 -24.87
N ASN A 183 15.30 16.08 -24.45
CA ASN A 183 16.41 17.04 -24.39
C ASN A 183 16.82 17.44 -22.96
N SER A 184 16.26 16.83 -21.92
CA SER A 184 16.76 17.06 -20.57
C SER A 184 17.97 16.16 -20.33
N ALA A 185 19.15 16.63 -20.78
CA ALA A 185 20.44 16.16 -20.30
C ALA A 185 20.42 16.04 -18.76
N PRO A 186 21.23 15.14 -18.15
CA PRO A 186 21.35 15.10 -16.70
C PRO A 186 21.93 16.45 -16.27
N LEU A 187 21.06 17.36 -15.84
CA LEU A 187 21.46 18.60 -15.21
C LEU A 187 22.32 18.19 -14.03
N ALA A 188 23.61 18.44 -14.20
CA ALA A 188 24.62 18.38 -13.17
C ALA A 188 24.02 18.97 -11.90
N ALA A 189 24.29 18.28 -10.78
CA ALA A 189 24.01 18.68 -9.42
C ALA A 189 23.96 20.22 -9.26
N GLN A 190 22.76 20.79 -9.42
CA GLN A 190 22.47 22.07 -8.84
C GLN A 190 22.24 21.78 -7.38
N ASP A 191 23.34 22.03 -6.65
CA ASP A 191 23.44 22.29 -5.23
C ASP A 191 22.37 23.30 -4.80
N VAL A 192 21.12 22.82 -4.71
CA VAL A 192 20.07 23.49 -3.96
C VAL A 192 20.30 23.10 -2.52
N THR A 193 21.16 23.90 -1.88
CA THR A 193 21.26 24.06 -0.43
C THR A 193 19.99 24.71 0.13
N ASP A 194 18.83 24.15 -0.21
CA ASP A 194 17.65 24.15 0.67
C ASP A 194 17.52 22.74 1.24
N VAL A 195 18.56 22.36 1.99
CA VAL A 195 18.40 21.44 3.11
C VAL A 195 17.58 22.21 4.15
N ALA A 196 16.29 22.38 3.86
CA ALA A 196 15.29 22.58 4.87
C ALA A 196 15.38 21.33 5.76
N SER A 197 16.13 21.48 6.84
CA SER A 197 16.28 20.59 7.99
C SER A 197 15.13 19.59 8.08
N TYR A 198 15.27 18.46 7.38
CA TYR A 198 14.55 17.23 7.69
C TYR A 198 15.14 16.84 9.04
N GLY A 199 14.41 17.25 10.10
CA GLY A 199 14.96 17.45 11.43
C GLY A 199 15.66 16.20 11.92
N SER A 200 16.86 16.37 12.46
CA SER A 200 17.68 15.31 13.05
C SER A 200 16.88 14.39 13.97
N CYS A 201 15.86 14.92 14.65
CA CYS A 201 15.02 14.14 15.55
C CYS A 201 14.36 12.91 14.89
N SER A 202 13.86 13.03 13.66
CA SER A 202 13.16 11.91 13.01
C SER A 202 14.11 10.74 12.71
N LEU A 203 15.41 11.01 12.53
CA LEU A 203 16.42 9.98 12.33
C LEU A 203 16.73 9.25 13.63
N ASP A 204 16.85 9.96 14.75
CA ASP A 204 17.14 9.38 16.06
C ASP A 204 15.94 8.57 16.59
N ALA A 205 14.72 9.08 16.39
CA ALA A 205 13.48 8.40 16.79
C ALA A 205 13.13 7.18 15.92
N ARG A 206 13.82 6.98 14.78
CA ARG A 206 13.40 6.02 13.75
C ARG A 206 13.36 4.57 14.24
N SER A 207 14.33 4.16 15.05
CA SER A 207 14.40 2.79 15.58
C SER A 207 13.20 2.50 16.49
N ASP A 208 12.92 3.41 17.42
CA ASP A 208 11.84 3.26 18.40
C ASP A 208 10.45 3.37 17.76
N LEU A 209 10.29 4.24 16.74
CA LEU A 209 9.07 4.32 15.95
C LEU A 209 8.81 3.03 15.15
N GLU A 210 9.87 2.39 14.64
CA GLU A 210 9.76 1.09 13.98
C GLU A 210 9.39 -0.02 14.98
N GLU A 211 9.85 0.06 16.22
CA GLU A 211 9.44 -0.82 17.31
C GLU A 211 7.94 -0.65 17.63
N CYS A 212 7.46 0.60 17.78
CA CYS A 212 6.02 0.89 17.95
C CYS A 212 5.18 0.21 16.86
N ARG A 213 5.62 0.35 15.61
CA ARG A 213 4.93 -0.26 14.45
C ARG A 213 4.98 -1.78 14.47
N THR A 214 6.12 -2.37 14.84
CA THR A 214 6.28 -3.83 14.92
C THR A 214 5.38 -4.42 16.01
N ASN A 215 5.32 -3.77 17.17
CA ASN A 215 4.46 -4.16 18.29
C ASN A 215 2.98 -4.10 17.90
N PHE A 216 2.57 -3.03 17.21
CA PHE A 216 1.22 -2.92 16.65
C PHE A 216 0.86 -4.11 15.73
N TYR A 217 1.71 -4.42 14.74
CA TYR A 217 1.42 -5.52 13.81
C TYR A 217 1.42 -6.90 14.48
N SER A 218 2.26 -7.09 15.49
CA SER A 218 2.27 -8.30 16.30
C SER A 218 0.95 -8.46 17.06
N ALA A 219 0.52 -7.43 17.79
CA ALA A 219 -0.73 -7.43 18.54
C ALA A 219 -1.96 -7.59 17.63
N GLN A 220 -1.97 -6.92 16.47
CA GLN A 220 -3.02 -7.09 15.47
C GLN A 220 -3.07 -8.53 14.95
N ARG A 221 -1.92 -9.16 14.68
CA ARG A 221 -1.88 -10.56 14.22
C ARG A 221 -2.45 -11.50 15.29
N GLU A 222 -2.11 -11.28 16.56
CA GLU A 222 -2.69 -12.04 17.66
C GLU A 222 -4.21 -11.83 17.75
N ALA A 223 -4.66 -10.57 17.67
CA ALA A 223 -6.08 -10.23 17.67
C ALA A 223 -6.81 -11.00 16.56
N ARG A 224 -6.31 -10.96 15.31
CA ARG A 224 -6.90 -11.67 14.16
C ARG A 224 -7.04 -13.18 14.35
N ASN A 225 -6.20 -13.80 15.18
CA ASN A 225 -6.26 -15.24 15.47
C ASN A 225 -7.35 -15.60 16.51
N ARG A 226 -8.03 -14.62 17.10
CA ARG A 226 -9.18 -14.84 18.00
C ARG A 226 -10.40 -15.26 17.17
N ASN A 227 -11.18 -16.23 17.67
CA ASN A 227 -12.36 -16.75 16.98
C ASN A 227 -13.56 -15.78 17.04
N ASP A 228 -13.63 -14.99 18.10
CA ASP A 228 -14.74 -14.08 18.37
C ASP A 228 -14.53 -12.73 17.65
N SER A 229 -15.55 -12.23 16.95
CA SER A 229 -15.48 -10.96 16.21
C SER A 229 -15.22 -9.76 17.10
N ASP A 230 -15.83 -9.73 18.28
CA ASP A 230 -15.79 -8.61 19.20
C ASP A 230 -14.41 -8.57 19.87
N MET A 231 -13.87 -9.75 20.23
CA MET A 231 -12.50 -9.87 20.71
C MET A 231 -11.45 -9.49 19.66
N ARG A 232 -11.68 -9.83 18.38
CA ARG A 232 -10.81 -9.40 17.26
C ARG A 232 -10.80 -7.88 17.11
N HIS A 233 -12.00 -7.28 17.13
CA HIS A 233 -12.17 -5.85 17.01
C HIS A 233 -11.53 -5.12 18.19
N HIS A 234 -11.87 -5.51 19.42
CA HIS A 234 -11.29 -4.99 20.66
C HIS A 234 -9.76 -5.12 20.67
N GLY A 235 -9.21 -6.29 20.35
CA GLY A 235 -7.77 -6.50 20.30
C GLY A 235 -7.05 -5.62 19.25
N THR A 236 -7.68 -5.40 18.10
CA THR A 236 -7.10 -4.51 17.07
C THR A 236 -7.19 -3.04 17.49
N CYS A 237 -8.29 -2.62 18.13
CA CYS A 237 -8.43 -1.27 18.66
C CYS A 237 -7.44 -0.99 19.79
N CYS A 238 -7.24 -1.94 20.70
CA CYS A 238 -6.24 -1.79 21.75
C CYS A 238 -4.81 -1.75 21.22
N ALA A 239 -4.49 -2.52 20.18
CA ALA A 239 -3.21 -2.38 19.50
C ALA A 239 -3.01 -0.95 18.97
N LEU A 240 -4.07 -0.33 18.42
CA LEU A 240 -4.02 1.03 17.88
C LEU A 240 -3.84 2.09 18.96
N VAL A 241 -4.50 1.94 20.11
CA VAL A 241 -4.32 2.81 21.29
C VAL A 241 -2.87 2.75 21.80
N HIS A 242 -2.35 1.54 21.98
CA HIS A 242 -0.94 1.31 22.39
C HIS A 242 0.06 1.89 21.39
N TYR A 243 -0.24 1.79 20.09
CA TYR A 243 0.57 2.42 19.05
C TYR A 243 0.57 3.95 19.17
N GLU A 244 -0.60 4.56 19.36
CA GLU A 244 -0.74 6.01 19.52
C GLU A 244 0.05 6.53 20.72
N GLU A 245 -0.02 5.84 21.86
CA GLU A 245 0.78 6.16 23.05
C GLU A 245 2.28 5.99 22.82
N CYS A 246 2.68 4.88 22.18
CA CYS A 246 4.08 4.61 21.86
C CYS A 246 4.67 5.72 20.98
N VAL A 247 3.97 6.12 19.91
CA VAL A 247 4.43 7.20 19.02
C VAL A 247 4.51 8.53 19.77
N LYS A 248 3.48 8.90 20.57
CA LYS A 248 3.51 10.14 21.37
C LYS A 248 4.69 10.17 22.33
N LYS A 249 4.94 9.07 23.04
CA LYS A 249 6.04 8.94 24.00
C LYS A 249 7.39 9.04 23.31
N THR A 250 7.59 8.28 22.23
CA THR A 250 8.83 8.28 21.45
C THR A 250 9.12 9.66 20.87
N MET A 251 8.13 10.29 20.23
CA MET A 251 8.29 11.63 19.65
C MET A 251 8.56 12.70 20.71
N SER A 252 7.89 12.65 21.86
CA SER A 252 8.16 13.58 22.97
C SER A 252 9.56 13.38 23.54
N SER A 253 10.02 12.13 23.68
CA SER A 253 11.34 11.79 24.22
C SER A 253 12.48 12.27 23.32
N TRP A 254 12.37 12.04 22.01
CA TRP A 254 13.44 12.39 21.06
C TRP A 254 13.35 13.83 20.56
N CYS A 255 12.14 14.36 20.34
CA CYS A 255 11.93 15.66 19.68
C CYS A 255 11.46 16.78 20.60
N GLY A 256 11.15 16.46 21.87
CA GLY A 256 10.50 17.38 22.79
C GLY A 256 9.09 17.80 22.35
N ASP A 257 8.51 18.74 23.09
CA ASP A 257 7.13 19.20 22.87
C ASP A 257 7.01 20.30 21.79
N THR A 258 7.69 20.12 20.67
CA THR A 258 7.68 21.10 19.57
C THR A 258 6.40 21.00 18.73
N SER A 259 5.95 22.12 18.14
CA SER A 259 4.80 22.13 17.22
C SER A 259 5.00 21.18 16.04
N ARG A 260 6.24 21.06 15.55
CA ARG A 260 6.63 20.12 14.51
C ARG A 260 6.46 18.66 14.95
N ALA A 261 7.01 18.29 16.11
CA ALA A 261 6.87 16.93 16.64
C ALA A 261 5.39 16.55 16.84
N LYS A 262 4.56 17.49 17.29
CA LYS A 262 3.09 17.29 17.40
C LYS A 262 2.44 17.01 16.06
N THR A 263 2.79 17.76 15.01
CA THR A 263 2.27 17.57 13.66
C THR A 263 2.72 16.23 13.09
N GLU A 264 3.99 15.87 13.20
CA GLU A 264 4.52 14.57 12.74
C GLU A 264 3.87 13.40 13.49
N THR A 265 3.75 13.49 14.81
CA THR A 265 3.02 12.52 15.66
C THR A 265 1.58 12.33 15.17
N ARG A 266 0.84 13.44 14.96
CA ARG A 266 -0.53 13.40 14.48
C ARG A 266 -0.62 12.73 13.10
N ASN A 267 0.29 13.04 12.19
CA ASN A 267 0.31 12.46 10.85
C ASN A 267 0.59 10.94 10.89
N MET A 268 1.51 10.47 11.75
CA MET A 268 1.78 9.04 11.92
C MET A 268 0.59 8.28 12.52
N ILE A 269 -0.10 8.87 13.49
CA ILE A 269 -1.30 8.29 14.09
C ILE A 269 -2.45 8.26 13.08
N ALA A 270 -2.67 9.37 12.37
CA ALA A 270 -3.71 9.47 11.34
C ALA A 270 -3.49 8.47 10.21
N ASP A 271 -2.25 8.30 9.74
CA ASP A 271 -1.89 7.29 8.74
C ASP A 271 -2.19 5.87 9.24
N MET A 272 -1.86 5.55 10.49
CA MET A 272 -2.19 4.22 11.03
C MET A 272 -3.70 4.01 11.15
N LYS A 273 -4.45 5.02 11.63
CA LYS A 273 -5.93 4.97 11.71
C LYS A 273 -6.57 4.79 10.32
N GLU A 274 -6.06 5.50 9.32
CA GLU A 274 -6.56 5.41 7.94
C GLU A 274 -6.36 4.01 7.33
N ARG A 275 -5.34 3.25 7.74
CA ARG A 275 -5.16 1.87 7.28
C ARG A 275 -6.16 0.88 7.89
N PHE A 276 -6.85 1.27 8.97
CA PHE A 276 -7.81 0.41 9.69
C PHE A 276 -9.18 1.08 9.86
N PRO A 277 -9.83 1.53 8.75
CA PRO A 277 -11.06 2.33 8.82
C PRO A 277 -12.28 1.54 9.27
N ASN A 278 -12.24 0.21 9.17
CA ASN A 278 -13.37 -0.67 9.53
C ASN A 278 -13.53 -0.84 11.05
N HIS A 279 -12.72 -0.17 11.86
CA HIS A 279 -12.75 -0.28 13.30
C HIS A 279 -12.88 1.12 13.88
N SER A 280 -14.11 1.57 14.15
CA SER A 280 -14.33 2.76 14.97
C SER A 280 -13.84 2.43 16.37
N CYS A 281 -12.59 2.78 16.66
CA CYS A 281 -11.98 2.57 17.97
C CYS A 281 -12.20 3.78 18.89
N GLU A 282 -13.18 4.64 18.59
CA GLU A 282 -13.46 5.86 19.37
C GLU A 282 -13.90 5.54 20.81
N ASP A 283 -14.56 4.39 21.00
CA ASP A 283 -15.05 3.96 22.31
C ASP A 283 -13.98 3.26 23.17
N HIS A 284 -12.82 2.92 22.58
CA HIS A 284 -11.76 2.22 23.28
C HIS A 284 -10.75 3.18 23.89
N THR A 285 -10.69 3.16 25.23
CA THR A 285 -9.78 4.00 26.00
C THR A 285 -8.53 3.22 26.44
N GLU A 286 -7.46 3.96 26.76
CA GLU A 286 -6.26 3.38 27.39
C GLU A 286 -6.60 2.51 28.61
N THR A 287 -7.62 2.89 29.39
CA THR A 287 -8.05 2.14 30.58
C THR A 287 -8.65 0.78 30.27
N GLU A 288 -9.33 0.62 29.13
CA GLU A 288 -9.85 -0.68 28.68
C GLU A 288 -8.74 -1.57 28.12
N CYS A 289 -7.82 -0.94 27.40
CA CYS A 289 -6.72 -1.60 26.70
C CYS A 289 -5.50 -1.88 27.57
N SER A 290 -5.42 -1.24 28.74
CA SER A 290 -4.44 -1.47 29.79
C SER A 290 -4.87 -2.60 30.74
N SER A 291 -5.66 -3.54 30.25
CA SER A 291 -5.88 -4.81 30.95
C SER A 291 -4.56 -5.57 31.00
N ALA A 292 -3.68 -5.15 31.92
CA ALA A 292 -2.86 -6.08 32.67
C ALA A 292 -3.82 -7.22 32.97
N PRO A 293 -3.54 -8.46 32.53
CA PRO A 293 -4.32 -9.57 33.01
C PRO A 293 -4.33 -9.36 34.50
N ALA A 294 -5.53 -9.25 35.09
CA ALA A 294 -5.66 -9.51 36.50
C ALA A 294 -5.13 -10.93 36.62
N MET A 295 -3.80 -11.06 36.77
CA MET A 295 -3.19 -12.16 37.45
C MET A 295 -3.98 -12.10 38.75
N LEU A 296 -5.02 -12.92 38.80
CA LEU A 296 -5.56 -13.45 40.02
C LEU A 296 -4.31 -13.80 40.79
N VAL A 297 -3.93 -12.87 41.66
CA VAL A 297 -2.73 -13.01 42.42
C VAL A 297 -3.12 -14.17 43.33
N VAL A 298 -2.67 -15.37 42.96
CA VAL A 298 -2.76 -16.57 43.78
C VAL A 298 -1.78 -16.41 44.96
N THR A 299 -1.76 -15.24 45.60
CA THR A 299 -1.08 -14.99 46.87
C THR A 299 -1.89 -15.50 48.06
N GLY A 300 -3.13 -15.97 47.84
CA GLY A 300 -3.95 -16.58 48.89
C GLY A 300 -3.63 -18.05 49.21
N LEU A 301 -3.04 -18.82 48.28
CA LEU A 301 -2.84 -20.27 48.46
C LEU A 301 -1.65 -20.67 49.38
N PRO A 302 -0.53 -19.92 49.48
CA PRO A 302 0.51 -20.29 50.45
C PRO A 302 0.12 -19.94 51.91
N PHE A 303 -0.69 -18.90 52.14
CA PHE A 303 -1.12 -18.52 53.49
C PHE A 303 -2.17 -19.48 54.07
N VAL A 304 -3.10 -19.98 53.24
CA VAL A 304 -4.10 -20.96 53.69
C VAL A 304 -3.45 -22.31 53.99
N THR A 305 -2.46 -22.73 53.19
CA THR A 305 -1.72 -23.99 53.46
C THR A 305 -0.84 -23.87 54.70
N MET A 306 -0.20 -22.72 54.94
CA MET A 306 0.59 -22.51 56.16
C MET A 306 -0.27 -22.44 57.44
N LEU A 307 -1.45 -21.80 57.37
CA LEU A 307 -2.41 -21.80 58.49
C LEU A 307 -2.95 -23.21 58.78
N PHE A 308 -3.23 -24.02 57.75
CA PHE A 308 -3.66 -25.41 57.95
C PHE A 308 -2.58 -26.27 58.62
N LEU A 309 -1.31 -26.09 58.24
CA LEU A 309 -0.19 -26.81 58.87
C LEU A 309 0.03 -26.40 60.34
N LEU A 310 -0.14 -25.11 60.66
CA LEU A 310 -0.06 -24.62 62.04
C LEU A 310 -1.20 -25.14 62.92
N PHE A 311 -2.42 -25.24 62.37
CA PHE A 311 -3.54 -25.85 63.09
C PHE A 311 -3.34 -27.35 63.34
N LEU A 312 -2.82 -28.08 62.36
CA LEU A 312 -2.52 -29.52 62.51
C LEU A 312 -1.44 -29.79 63.56
N GLN A 313 -0.38 -28.97 63.64
CA GLN A 313 0.65 -29.13 64.68
C GLN A 313 0.12 -28.91 66.10
N ARG A 314 -0.88 -28.05 66.27
CA ARG A 314 -1.45 -27.75 67.59
C ARG A 314 -2.42 -28.81 68.11
N SER A 315 -2.89 -29.72 67.26
CA SER A 315 -3.80 -30.80 67.64
C SER A 315 -3.09 -32.12 67.98
N ILE A 316 -1.78 -32.21 67.74
CA ILE A 316 -0.97 -33.44 67.98
C ILE A 316 -0.14 -33.33 69.27
N LEU A 317 -0.03 -32.14 69.86
CA LEU A 317 0.58 -31.86 71.17
C LEU A 317 -0.50 -31.69 72.24
#